data_AF-A0A9P7K213-F1
#
_entry.id   AF-A0A9P7K213-F1
#
_cell.length_a   1.000
_cell.length_b   1.000
_cell.length_c   1.000
_cell.angle_alpha   90.00
_cell.angle_beta   90.00
_cell.angle_gamma   90.00
#
_symmetry.space_group_name_H-M   'P 1'
#
loop_
_entity.id
_entity.type
_entity.pdbx_description
1 polymer ?
#
loop_
_entity_poly.entity_id
_entity_poly.type
_entity_poly.pdbx_seq_one_letter_code
_entity_poly.pdbx_strand_id
1 'polypeptide(L)'
;MHPWLADLLSAWGLVQRTKRSSVLACKFWQEISTPLLYREIHLRHIGIVAVLLGTLQCNTRLGEMIMDINVSCHVMSRYFQRILRMSSNSTQLSLKWVSATYRYSLYASMTPRK
;
A
#
# COMPACT_ATOMS: atom_id res chain seq x y z
N MET A 1 13.31 -24.91 28.47
CA MET A 1 12.94 -23.96 27.39
C MET A 1 13.58 -24.46 26.10
N HIS A 2 12.80 -24.82 25.09
CA HIS A 2 13.33 -25.41 23.84
C HIS A 2 14.03 -24.32 23.00
N PRO A 3 15.25 -24.55 22.45
CA PRO A 3 16.05 -23.51 21.78
C PRO A 3 15.33 -22.78 20.64
N TRP A 4 14.47 -23.51 19.92
CA TRP A 4 13.70 -23.01 18.77
C TRP A 4 12.66 -21.93 19.12
N LEU A 5 12.21 -21.85 20.38
CA LEU A 5 11.27 -20.82 20.82
C LEU A 5 11.95 -19.45 21.01
N ALA A 6 13.27 -19.44 21.28
CA ALA A 6 14.02 -18.20 21.42
C ALA A 6 14.16 -17.46 20.07
N ASP A 7 14.36 -18.21 18.99
CA ASP A 7 14.43 -17.66 17.64
C ASP A 7 13.09 -17.10 17.15
N LEU A 8 11.98 -17.72 17.53
CA LEU A 8 10.63 -17.27 17.18
C LEU A 8 10.24 -15.93 17.80
N LEU A 9 10.88 -15.52 18.89
CA LEU A 9 10.67 -14.21 19.55
C LEU A 9 11.82 -13.22 19.27
N SER A 10 12.89 -13.68 18.61
CA SER A 10 13.99 -12.82 18.21
C SER A 10 13.52 -11.74 17.21
N ALA A 11 14.23 -10.62 17.18
CA ALA A 11 14.00 -9.59 16.16
C ALA A 11 14.08 -10.19 14.74
N TRP A 12 14.90 -11.22 14.54
CA TRP A 12 15.03 -11.87 13.24
C TRP A 12 13.80 -12.71 12.89
N GLY A 13 13.30 -13.50 13.83
CA GLY A 13 12.06 -14.27 13.67
C GLY A 13 10.83 -13.38 13.47
N LEU A 14 10.80 -12.19 14.10
CA LEU A 14 9.75 -11.18 13.87
C LEU A 14 9.82 -10.57 12.47
N VAL A 15 11.02 -10.24 11.98
CA VAL A 15 11.18 -9.68 10.62
C VAL A 15 10.82 -10.72 9.55
N GLN A 16 11.17 -12.00 9.74
CA GLN A 16 10.78 -13.11 8.86
C GLN A 16 9.26 -13.37 8.82
N ARG A 17 8.51 -12.90 9.81
CA ARG A 17 7.04 -12.94 9.80
C ARG A 17 6.40 -11.76 9.09
N THR A 18 7.17 -10.76 8.69
CA THR A 18 6.60 -9.64 7.95
C THR A 18 6.35 -10.05 6.50
N LYS A 19 5.20 -9.67 5.95
CA LYS A 19 4.84 -9.86 4.53
C LYS A 19 5.97 -9.46 3.56
N ARG A 20 6.81 -8.50 3.96
CA ARG A 20 7.94 -7.98 3.18
C ARG A 20 9.09 -8.97 3.02
N SER A 21 9.36 -9.78 4.06
CA SER A 21 10.46 -10.74 4.04
C SER A 21 10.19 -11.94 3.12
N SER A 22 8.93 -12.34 2.97
CA SER A 22 8.52 -13.45 2.11
C SER A 22 8.83 -13.20 0.62
N VAL A 23 8.80 -11.93 0.19
CA VAL A 23 9.15 -11.54 -1.19
C VAL A 23 10.62 -11.80 -1.51
N LEU A 24 11.50 -11.86 -0.50
CA LEU A 24 12.95 -12.02 -0.66
C LEU A 24 13.44 -13.47 -0.50
N ALA A 25 12.57 -14.41 -0.14
CA ALA A 25 12.98 -15.77 0.19
C ALA A 25 13.41 -16.59 -1.05
N CYS A 26 12.53 -16.71 -2.05
CA CYS A 26 12.83 -17.33 -3.35
C CYS A 26 11.80 -16.89 -4.40
N LYS A 27 12.02 -17.23 -5.69
CA LYS A 27 11.12 -16.84 -6.80
C LYS A 27 9.66 -17.26 -6.58
N PHE A 28 9.44 -18.49 -6.11
CA PHE A 28 8.10 -18.99 -5.83
C PHE A 28 7.38 -18.15 -4.75
N TRP A 29 8.07 -17.87 -3.64
CA TRP A 29 7.52 -17.02 -2.59
C TRP A 29 7.36 -15.57 -3.05
N GLN A 30 8.22 -15.07 -3.93
CA GLN A 30 8.09 -13.76 -4.54
C GLN A 30 6.80 -13.65 -5.38
N GLU A 31 6.51 -14.64 -6.22
CA GLU A 31 5.30 -14.67 -7.06
C GLU A 31 4.01 -14.66 -6.22
N ILE A 32 3.98 -15.42 -5.11
CA ILE A 32 2.82 -15.49 -4.23
C ILE A 32 2.72 -14.26 -3.32
N SER A 33 3.85 -13.76 -2.81
CA SER A 33 3.86 -12.70 -1.80
C SER A 33 3.71 -11.31 -2.39
N THR A 34 4.09 -11.11 -3.65
CA THR A 34 3.99 -9.78 -4.30
C THR A 34 2.54 -9.30 -4.36
N PRO A 35 1.56 -10.08 -4.86
CA PRO A 35 0.14 -9.68 -4.79
C PRO A 35 -0.33 -9.40 -3.37
N LEU A 36 0.08 -10.24 -2.40
CA LEU A 36 -0.31 -10.07 -0.99
C LEU A 36 0.29 -8.82 -0.33
N LEU A 37 1.47 -8.41 -0.78
CA LEU A 37 2.17 -7.21 -0.29
C LEU A 37 1.51 -5.93 -0.82
N TYR A 38 1.11 -5.92 -2.10
CA TYR A 38 0.53 -4.75 -2.74
C TYR A 38 -0.99 -4.66 -2.61
N ARG A 39 -1.67 -5.73 -2.17
CA ARG A 39 -3.12 -5.75 -1.96
C ARG A 39 -3.64 -4.61 -1.08
N GLU A 40 -2.93 -4.32 0.00
CA GLU A 40 -3.32 -3.28 0.96
C GLU A 40 -2.18 -2.27 1.13
N ILE A 41 -2.47 -1.01 0.81
CA ILE A 41 -1.52 0.09 0.85
C ILE A 41 -1.91 1.07 1.94
N HIS A 42 -0.95 1.43 2.80
CA HIS A 42 -1.13 2.45 3.83
C HIS A 42 -0.28 3.68 3.54
N LEU A 43 -0.91 4.78 3.15
CA LEU A 43 -0.28 6.09 2.98
C LEU A 43 -0.25 6.80 4.34
N ARG A 44 0.82 6.57 5.11
CA ARG A 44 1.00 7.14 6.47
C ARG A 44 1.81 8.42 6.52
N HIS A 45 2.58 8.73 5.49
CA HIS A 45 3.33 9.99 5.34
C HIS A 45 3.67 10.22 3.87
N ILE A 46 4.05 11.46 3.54
CA ILE A 46 4.30 11.90 2.16
C ILE A 46 5.42 11.12 1.45
N GLY A 47 6.43 10.65 2.19
CA GLY A 47 7.52 9.83 1.65
C GLY A 47 7.01 8.52 1.02
N ILE A 48 6.06 7.84 1.66
CA ILE A 48 5.44 6.61 1.10
C ILE A 48 4.70 6.92 -0.19
N VAL A 49 4.03 8.08 -0.29
CA VAL A 49 3.31 8.47 -1.51
C VAL A 49 4.27 8.61 -2.69
N ALA A 50 5.40 9.30 -2.49
CA ALA A 50 6.40 9.49 -3.52
C ALA A 50 7.02 8.16 -3.97
N VAL A 51 7.38 7.29 -3.00
CA VAL A 51 7.92 5.96 -3.28
C VAL A 51 6.91 5.12 -4.04
N LEU A 52 5.65 5.07 -3.60
CA LEU A 52 4.60 4.30 -4.27
C LEU A 52 4.41 4.78 -5.71
N LEU A 53 4.33 6.09 -5.94
CA LEU A 53 4.20 6.64 -7.28
C LEU A 53 5.37 6.24 -8.19
N GLY A 54 6.60 6.31 -7.69
CA GLY A 54 7.78 5.85 -8.44
C GLY A 54 7.70 4.36 -8.77
N THR A 55 7.35 3.54 -7.78
CA THR A 55 7.19 2.08 -7.95
C THR A 55 6.12 1.75 -8.98
N LEU A 56 4.94 2.38 -8.91
CA LEU A 56 3.85 2.14 -9.85
C LEU A 56 4.16 2.64 -11.26
N GLN A 57 4.97 3.70 -11.40
CA GLN A 57 5.44 4.17 -12.70
C GLN A 57 6.45 3.20 -13.33
N CYS A 58 7.31 2.59 -12.52
CA CYS A 58 8.26 1.59 -13.01
C CYS A 58 7.58 0.25 -13.35
N ASN A 59 6.50 -0.10 -12.63
CA ASN A 59 5.74 -1.31 -12.89
C ASN A 59 4.25 -1.11 -12.58
N THR A 60 3.48 -0.83 -13.63
CA THR A 60 2.04 -0.56 -13.55
C THR A 60 1.23 -1.77 -13.11
N ARG A 61 1.71 -3.01 -13.36
CA ARG A 61 1.04 -4.25 -12.95
C ARG A 61 0.89 -4.36 -11.44
N LEU A 62 1.77 -3.72 -10.67
CA LEU A 62 1.65 -3.65 -9.21
C LEU A 62 0.43 -2.85 -8.78
N GLY A 63 0.02 -1.86 -9.59
CA GLY A 63 -1.17 -1.05 -9.32
C GLY A 63 -2.46 -1.86 -9.42
N GLU A 64 -2.53 -2.78 -10.39
CA GLU A 64 -3.66 -3.71 -10.57
C GLU A 64 -3.85 -4.66 -9.37
N MET A 65 -2.81 -4.86 -8.55
CA MET A 65 -2.89 -5.70 -7.35
C MET A 65 -3.48 -4.96 -6.15
N ILE A 66 -3.54 -3.62 -6.19
CA ILE A 66 -4.01 -2.80 -5.08
C ILE A 66 -5.54 -2.88 -5.00
N MET A 67 -6.05 -3.42 -3.89
CA MET A 67 -7.48 -3.50 -3.58
C MET A 67 -7.88 -2.42 -2.57
N ASP A 68 -7.03 -2.20 -1.57
CA ASP A 68 -7.37 -1.37 -0.42
C ASP A 68 -6.34 -0.25 -0.22
N ILE A 69 -6.81 0.99 -0.22
CA ILE A 69 -5.97 2.18 0.00
C ILE A 69 -6.41 2.87 1.28
N ASN A 70 -5.51 2.89 2.26
CA ASN A 70 -5.70 3.52 3.56
C ASN A 70 -4.85 4.79 3.65
N VAL A 71 -5.48 5.96 3.69
CA VAL A 71 -4.81 7.26 3.77
C VAL A 71 -4.93 7.84 5.17
N SER A 72 -3.79 8.13 5.78
CA SER A 72 -3.67 8.71 7.12
C SER A 72 -2.72 9.91 7.16
N CYS A 73 -2.32 10.42 6.00
CA CYS A 73 -1.49 11.60 5.85
C CYS A 73 -2.08 12.58 4.84
N HIS A 74 -1.53 13.79 4.83
CA HIS A 74 -1.82 14.77 3.79
C HIS A 74 -1.23 14.32 2.46
N VAL A 75 -2.09 14.20 1.44
CA VAL A 75 -1.71 13.84 0.08
C VAL A 75 -2.30 14.88 -0.87
N MET A 76 -1.46 15.48 -1.72
CA MET A 76 -1.96 16.40 -2.74
C MET A 76 -2.91 15.66 -3.69
N SER A 77 -4.04 16.27 -4.03
CA SER A 77 -5.08 15.68 -4.88
C SER A 77 -4.52 15.09 -6.18
N ARG A 78 -3.61 15.81 -6.87
CA ARG A 78 -2.96 15.34 -8.11
C ARG A 78 -2.23 13.99 -7.96
N TYR A 79 -1.59 13.76 -6.82
CA TYR A 79 -0.83 12.53 -6.55
C TYR A 79 -1.78 11.40 -6.21
N PHE A 80 -2.81 11.70 -5.44
CA PHE A 80 -3.81 10.72 -5.07
C PHE A 80 -4.62 10.24 -6.27
N GLN A 81 -5.09 11.15 -7.14
CA GLN A 81 -5.75 10.79 -8.40
C GLN A 81 -4.87 9.91 -9.30
N ARG A 82 -3.57 10.23 -9.36
CA ARG A 82 -2.61 9.45 -10.14
C ARG A 82 -2.43 8.04 -9.58
N ILE A 83 -2.41 7.88 -8.26
CA ILE A 83 -2.42 6.55 -7.61
C ILE A 83 -3.71 5.82 -7.97
N LEU A 84 -4.88 6.44 -7.78
CA LEU A 84 -6.18 5.84 -8.11
C LEU A 84 -6.28 5.36 -9.55
N ARG A 85 -5.75 6.15 -10.51
CA ARG A 85 -5.73 5.77 -11.93
C ARG A 85 -4.87 4.53 -12.21
N MET A 86 -3.80 4.33 -11.45
CA MET A 86 -2.93 3.16 -11.56
C MET A 86 -3.46 1.96 -10.77
N SER A 87 -4.36 2.18 -9.81
CA SER A 87 -5.00 1.16 -8.99
C SER A 87 -6.48 0.99 -9.35
N SER A 88 -6.77 0.61 -10.59
CA SER A 88 -8.14 0.48 -11.10
C SER A 88 -8.98 -0.58 -10.39
N ASN A 89 -8.33 -1.55 -9.74
CA ASN A 89 -8.99 -2.63 -9.00
C ASN A 89 -9.28 -2.26 -7.54
N SER A 90 -8.95 -1.03 -7.11
CA SER A 90 -9.16 -0.64 -5.72
C SER A 90 -10.66 -0.55 -5.40
N THR A 91 -11.12 -1.45 -4.54
CA THR A 91 -12.51 -1.55 -4.08
C THR A 91 -12.75 -0.80 -2.78
N GLN A 92 -11.72 -0.57 -1.98
CA GLN A 92 -11.85 0.08 -0.67
C GLN A 92 -10.90 1.28 -0.53
N LEU A 93 -11.49 2.44 -0.19
CA LEU A 93 -10.76 3.64 0.16
C LEU A 93 -11.11 4.07 1.59
N SER A 94 -10.11 4.11 2.47
CA SER A 94 -10.27 4.62 3.84
C SER A 94 -9.49 5.91 4.02
N LEU A 95 -10.16 6.96 4.52
CA LEU A 95 -9.58 8.27 4.79
C LEU A 95 -9.66 8.55 6.30
N LYS A 96 -8.56 8.30 7.02
CA LYS A 96 -8.53 8.41 8.49
C LYS A 96 -8.13 9.80 9.01
N TRP A 97 -7.38 10.58 8.21
CA TRP A 97 -6.99 11.95 8.57
C TRP A 97 -7.04 12.85 7.35
N VAL A 98 -8.22 13.43 7.13
CA VAL A 98 -8.46 14.44 6.12
C VAL A 98 -9.24 15.52 6.86
N SER A 99 -8.62 16.68 7.11
CA SER A 99 -9.34 17.83 7.65
C SER A 99 -10.61 18.07 6.82
N ALA A 100 -11.71 18.51 7.44
CA ALA A 100 -13.04 18.54 6.83
C ALA A 100 -13.06 19.21 5.44
N THR A 101 -12.19 20.18 5.19
CA THR A 101 -11.99 20.86 3.90
C THR A 101 -11.50 19.94 2.77
N TYR A 102 -10.67 18.93 3.04
CA TYR A 102 -10.12 18.06 1.99
C TYR A 102 -11.06 16.90 1.61
N ARG A 103 -12.00 16.51 2.48
CA ARG A 103 -13.03 15.51 2.12
C ARG A 103 -13.83 15.99 0.91
N TYR A 104 -14.29 17.24 0.93
CA TYR A 104 -15.08 17.81 -0.16
C TYR A 104 -14.32 17.83 -1.50
N SER A 105 -13.03 18.19 -1.50
CA SER A 105 -12.21 18.22 -2.73
C SER A 105 -11.93 16.82 -3.29
N LEU A 106 -11.77 15.81 -2.42
CA LEU A 106 -11.59 14.41 -2.83
C LEU A 106 -12.89 13.83 -3.40
N TYR A 107 -14.02 14.00 -2.71
CA TYR A 107 -15.33 13.56 -3.20
C TYR A 107 -15.73 14.24 -4.52
N ALA A 108 -15.53 15.56 -4.65
CA ALA A 108 -15.80 16.29 -5.89
C ALA A 108 -14.92 15.86 -7.08
N SER A 109 -13.79 15.21 -6.80
CA SER A 109 -12.92 14.65 -7.85
C SER A 109 -13.21 13.19 -8.18
N MET A 110 -14.01 12.49 -7.37
CA MET A 110 -14.44 11.11 -7.58
C MET A 110 -15.83 11.02 -8.23
N THR A 111 -16.58 12.13 -8.31
CA THR A 111 -17.80 12.19 -9.12
C THR A 111 -17.44 12.19 -10.60
N PRO A 112 -17.99 11.25 -11.42
CA PRO A 112 -17.78 11.28 -12.86
C PRO A 112 -18.37 12.58 -13.41
N ARG A 113 -17.56 13.32 -14.19
CA ARG A 113 -18.10 14.40 -15.02
C ARG A 113 -19.05 13.76 -16.03
N LYS A 114 -20.31 14.20 -16.03
CA LYS A 114 -21.29 13.88 -17.07
C LYS A 114 -20.76 14.29 -18.44
#